data_AF-A0A3L8GSQ4-F1
#
_entry.id   AF-A0A3L8GSQ4-F1
#
_cell.length_a   1.000
_cell.length_b   1.000
_cell.length_c   1.000
_cell.angle_alpha   90.00
_cell.angle_beta   90.00
_cell.angle_gamma   90.00
#
_symmetry.space_group_name_H-M   'P 1'
#
loop_
_entity.id
_entity.type
_entity.pdbx_description
1 polymer ?
#
loop_
_entity_poly.entity_id
_entity_poly.type
_entity_poly.pdbx_seq_one_letter_code
_entity_poly.pdbx_strand_id
1 'polypeptide(L)'
;MTKNPYPEFLALQEHIQSYADSMDYFRELSSKSMTTEESQILLEKQYQSANRLVKEDINFHKNCCIEAEDISKISLPNELPIYIVTQSFRLNEYRYSEYFNDKTEIISIGTNHYLHWTEAEEISNLLKLLLE
;
A
#
# COMPACT_ATOMS: atom_id res chain seq x y z
N MET A 1 16.86 26.22 -0.79
CA MET A 1 16.66 24.89 -0.15
C MET A 1 15.29 24.40 -0.59
N THR A 2 15.23 23.31 -1.34
CA THR A 2 13.98 22.64 -1.70
C THR A 2 13.34 22.12 -0.42
N LYS A 3 12.12 22.56 -0.11
CA LYS A 3 11.31 21.96 0.96
C LYS A 3 11.11 20.47 0.60
N ASN A 4 11.18 19.59 1.60
CA ASN A 4 10.86 18.17 1.39
C ASN A 4 9.47 18.08 0.74
N PRO A 5 9.31 17.36 -0.39
CA PRO A 5 8.03 17.25 -1.08
C PRO A 5 6.98 16.43 -0.33
N TYR A 6 7.35 15.76 0.77
CA TYR A 6 6.50 14.85 1.54
C TYR A 6 6.49 15.18 3.04
N PRO A 7 5.95 16.35 3.45
CA PRO A 7 5.91 16.75 4.86
C PRO A 7 5.08 15.77 5.73
N GLU A 8 4.06 15.13 5.17
CA GLU A 8 3.24 14.13 5.86
C GLU A 8 4.04 12.85 6.16
N PHE A 9 4.92 12.44 5.24
CA PHE A 9 5.81 11.31 5.45
C PHE A 9 6.83 11.61 6.54
N LEU A 10 7.38 12.83 6.58
CA LEU A 10 8.27 13.27 7.66
C LEU A 10 7.57 13.21 9.02
N ALA A 11 6.34 13.71 9.12
CA ALA A 11 5.58 13.66 10.36
C ALA A 11 5.32 12.22 10.82
N LEU A 12 5.01 11.30 9.90
CA LEU A 12 4.86 9.88 10.21
C LEU A 12 6.19 9.25 10.65
N GLN A 13 7.29 9.59 9.99
CA GLN A 13 8.63 9.12 10.34
C GLN A 13 9.07 9.64 11.70
N GLU A 14 8.68 10.87 12.07
CA GLU A 14 8.92 11.42 13.42
C GLU A 14 8.09 10.68 14.47
N HIS A 15 6.85 10.28 14.14
CA HIS A 15 5.95 9.60 15.06
C HIS A 15 6.27 8.11 15.27
N ILE A 16 6.79 7.42 14.24
CA ILE A 16 7.12 5.99 14.29
C ILE A 16 8.64 5.83 14.41
N GLN A 17 9.15 5.80 15.65
CA GLN A 17 10.59 5.60 15.92
C GLN A 17 10.93 4.15 16.27
N SER A 18 9.92 3.34 16.61
CA SER A 18 10.10 1.97 17.06
C SER A 18 9.04 1.03 16.47
N TYR A 19 9.28 -0.27 16.63
CA TYR A 19 8.29 -1.29 16.28
C TYR A 19 7.00 -1.14 17.12
N ALA A 20 7.12 -0.72 18.38
CA ALA A 20 5.96 -0.48 19.25
C ALA A 20 5.10 0.68 18.70
N ASP A 21 5.72 1.79 18.33
CA ASP A 21 5.03 2.95 17.75
C ASP A 21 4.33 2.57 16.44
N SER A 22 4.97 1.72 15.62
CA SER A 22 4.37 1.20 14.40
C SER A 22 3.13 0.37 14.71
N MET A 23 3.19 -0.52 15.70
CA MET A 23 2.04 -1.34 16.09
C MET A 23 0.89 -0.52 16.68
N ASP A 24 1.20 0.54 17.44
CA ASP A 24 0.19 1.45 17.98
C ASP A 24 -0.48 2.25 16.86
N TYR A 25 0.30 2.77 15.91
CA TYR A 25 -0.22 3.41 14.71
C TYR A 25 -1.13 2.47 13.90
N PHE A 26 -0.71 1.21 13.69
CA PHE A 26 -1.52 0.21 12.99
C PHE A 26 -2.83 -0.07 13.72
N ARG A 27 -2.81 -0.18 15.05
CA ARG A 27 -4.00 -0.42 15.87
C ARG A 27 -4.96 0.76 15.79
N GLU A 28 -4.46 1.98 15.88
CA GLU A 28 -5.28 3.19 15.71
C GLU A 28 -5.93 3.20 14.33
N LEU A 29 -5.14 2.96 13.28
CA LEU A 29 -5.60 2.98 11.90
C LEU A 29 -6.68 1.93 11.64
N SER A 30 -6.45 0.69 12.06
CA SER A 30 -7.42 -0.40 11.87
C SER A 30 -8.70 -0.15 12.65
N SER A 31 -8.62 0.41 13.87
CA SER A 31 -9.80 0.73 14.68
C SER A 31 -10.69 1.83 14.08
N LYS A 32 -10.11 2.72 13.26
CA LYS A 32 -10.85 3.78 12.57
C LYS A 32 -11.55 3.30 11.30
N SER A 33 -11.01 2.26 10.67
CA SER A 33 -11.42 1.81 9.34
C SER A 33 -12.16 0.47 9.33
N MET A 34 -12.20 -0.24 10.45
CA MET A 34 -12.73 -1.60 10.54
C MET A 34 -13.52 -1.80 11.83
N THR A 35 -14.34 -2.86 11.87
CA THR A 35 -14.93 -3.31 13.13
C THR A 35 -13.86 -3.84 14.09
N THR A 36 -14.19 -3.92 15.38
CA THR A 36 -13.28 -4.48 16.40
C THR A 36 -12.82 -5.89 16.05
N GLU A 37 -13.71 -6.74 15.53
CA GLU A 37 -13.39 -8.12 15.15
C GLU A 37 -12.41 -8.17 13.97
N GLU A 38 -12.70 -7.43 12.91
CA GLU A 38 -11.81 -7.34 11.73
C GLU A 38 -10.44 -6.77 12.09
N SER A 39 -10.41 -5.71 12.91
CA SER A 39 -9.18 -5.11 13.41
C SER A 39 -8.36 -6.13 14.22
N GLN A 40 -8.99 -6.95 15.05
CA GLN A 40 -8.30 -7.97 15.82
C GLN A 40 -7.68 -9.05 14.92
N ILE A 41 -8.44 -9.53 13.93
CA ILE A 41 -7.96 -10.50 12.94
C ILE A 41 -6.74 -9.96 12.19
N LEU A 42 -6.81 -8.71 11.73
CA LEU A 42 -5.73 -8.05 11.01
C LEU A 42 -4.45 -7.97 11.85
N LEU A 43 -4.58 -7.52 13.11
CA LEU A 43 -3.44 -7.40 14.03
C LEU A 43 -2.79 -8.77 14.29
N GLU A 44 -3.59 -9.82 14.51
CA GLU A 44 -3.08 -11.17 14.69
C GLU A 44 -2.30 -11.67 13.46
N LYS A 45 -2.82 -11.41 12.24
CA LYS A 45 -2.12 -11.76 11.00
C LYS A 45 -0.82 -10.98 10.81
N GLN A 46 -0.80 -9.70 11.19
CA GLN A 46 0.40 -8.88 11.17
C GLN A 46 1.47 -9.46 12.12
N TYR A 47 1.09 -9.77 13.37
CA TYR A 47 2.00 -10.39 14.33
C TYR A 47 2.53 -11.75 13.87
N GLN A 48 1.66 -12.60 13.31
CA GLN A 48 2.09 -13.90 12.76
C GLN A 48 3.09 -13.72 11.62
N SER A 49 2.86 -12.75 10.73
CA SER A 49 3.74 -12.47 9.60
C SER A 49 5.08 -11.88 10.02
N ALA A 50 5.09 -10.92 10.95
CA ALA A 50 6.31 -10.38 11.54
C ALA A 50 7.14 -11.48 12.22
N ASN A 51 6.50 -12.39 12.95
CA ASN A 51 7.19 -13.52 13.58
C ASN A 51 7.79 -14.51 12.57
N ARG A 52 7.17 -14.71 11.40
CA ARG A 52 7.74 -15.56 10.34
C ARG A 52 9.00 -14.96 9.74
N LEU A 53 9.02 -13.64 9.54
CA LEU A 53 10.19 -12.90 9.08
C LEU A 53 11.36 -13.00 10.06
N VAL A 54 11.10 -12.80 11.36
CA VAL A 54 12.15 -12.87 12.41
C VAL A 54 12.73 -14.28 12.54
N LYS A 55 11.95 -15.33 12.26
CA LYS A 55 12.38 -16.72 12.35
C LYS A 55 13.10 -17.23 11.11
N GLU A 56 13.31 -16.38 10.11
CA GLU A 56 13.93 -16.75 8.82
C GLU A 56 13.28 -18.01 8.23
N ASP A 57 11.96 -18.12 8.30
CA ASP A 57 11.25 -19.28 7.76
C ASP A 57 11.55 -19.40 6.26
N ILE A 58 12.35 -20.40 5.91
CA ILE A 58 12.87 -20.60 4.55
C ILE A 58 11.74 -20.74 3.53
N ASN A 59 10.61 -21.35 3.92
CA ASN A 59 9.45 -21.47 3.05
C ASN A 59 8.73 -20.13 2.88
N PHE A 60 8.69 -19.31 3.93
CA PHE A 60 8.14 -17.96 3.85
C PHE A 60 8.99 -17.07 2.94
N HIS A 61 10.32 -17.07 3.10
CA HIS A 61 11.23 -16.33 2.22
C HIS A 61 11.08 -16.74 0.76
N LYS A 62 11.07 -18.05 0.47
CA LYS A 62 10.87 -18.56 -0.89
C LYS A 62 9.57 -18.07 -1.53
N ASN A 63 8.50 -17.91 -0.76
CA ASN A 63 7.21 -17.43 -1.25
C ASN A 63 7.12 -15.90 -1.39
N CYS A 64 8.04 -15.16 -0.76
CA CYS A 64 8.09 -13.69 -0.84
C CYS A 64 9.15 -13.19 -1.83
N CYS A 65 10.03 -14.06 -2.32
CA CYS A 65 11.02 -13.74 -3.34
C CYS A 65 10.39 -13.87 -4.72
N ILE A 66 10.43 -12.78 -5.49
CA ILE A 66 10.14 -12.80 -6.93
C ILE A 66 11.48 -13.04 -7.62
N GLU A 67 11.61 -14.17 -8.30
CA GLU A 67 12.82 -14.47 -9.08
C GLU A 67 12.76 -13.78 -10.45
N ALA A 68 13.92 -13.57 -11.08
CA ALA A 68 13.99 -12.93 -12.41
C ALA A 68 13.15 -13.69 -13.47
N GLU A 69 13.03 -15.01 -13.33
CA GLU A 69 12.20 -15.85 -14.20
C GLU A 69 10.70 -15.65 -13.97
N ASP A 70 10.28 -15.22 -12.78
CA ASP A 70 8.88 -14.89 -12.52
C ASP A 70 8.51 -13.56 -13.19
N ILE A 71 9.45 -12.60 -13.21
CA ILE A 71 9.27 -11.31 -13.90
C ILE A 71 9.12 -11.53 -15.41
N SER A 72 9.94 -12.40 -16.01
CA SER A 72 9.86 -12.67 -17.46
C SER A 72 8.56 -13.36 -17.88
N LYS A 73 7.83 -13.98 -16.95
CA LYS A 73 6.49 -14.55 -17.16
C LYS A 73 5.38 -13.50 -17.04
N ILE A 74 5.64 -12.36 -16.40
CA ILE A 74 4.69 -11.26 -16.31
C ILE A 74 4.73 -10.47 -17.62
N SER A 75 3.80 -10.77 -18.52
CA SER A 75 3.54 -9.97 -19.72
C SER A 75 2.17 -9.33 -19.57
N LEU A 76 2.14 -8.03 -19.24
CA LEU A 76 0.92 -7.24 -19.30
C LEU A 76 0.75 -6.75 -20.74
N PRO A 77 -0.42 -6.96 -21.38
CA PRO A 77 -0.69 -6.35 -22.67
C PRO A 77 -0.58 -4.83 -22.57
N ASN A 78 0.13 -4.22 -23.52
CA ASN A 78 0.36 -2.77 -23.53
C ASN A 78 -0.93 -1.96 -23.77
N GLU A 79 -2.00 -2.64 -24.19
CA GLU A 79 -3.28 -2.02 -24.54
C GLU A 79 -4.26 -1.95 -23.36
N LEU A 80 -3.98 -2.60 -22.23
CA LEU A 80 -4.88 -2.57 -21.08
C LEU A 80 -4.88 -1.18 -20.41
N PRO A 81 -6.05 -0.67 -19.99
CA PRO A 81 -6.11 0.53 -19.18
C PRO A 81 -5.43 0.27 -17.83
N ILE A 82 -4.63 1.24 -17.36
CA ILE A 82 -3.89 1.18 -16.10
C ILE A 82 -4.47 2.23 -15.17
N TYR A 83 -4.96 1.81 -14.00
CA TYR A 83 -5.45 2.72 -12.97
C TYR A 83 -4.53 2.69 -11.76
N ILE A 84 -3.90 3.82 -11.45
CA ILE A 84 -3.01 3.96 -10.29
C ILE A 84 -3.76 4.73 -9.21
N VAL A 85 -4.17 4.02 -8.16
CA VAL A 85 -4.75 4.64 -6.96
C VAL A 85 -3.65 5.01 -5.99
N THR A 86 -3.53 6.28 -5.63
CA THR A 86 -2.40 6.78 -4.84
C THR A 86 -2.76 7.94 -3.92
N GLN A 87 -1.87 8.23 -2.96
CA GLN A 87 -2.00 9.35 -2.04
C GLN A 87 -2.01 10.68 -2.81
N SER A 88 -2.84 11.62 -2.37
CA SER A 88 -3.05 12.90 -3.07
C SER A 88 -1.76 13.68 -3.37
N PHE A 89 -0.79 13.65 -2.45
CA PHE A 89 0.48 14.37 -2.61
C PHE A 89 1.49 13.67 -3.54
N ARG A 90 1.25 12.41 -3.93
CA ARG A 90 2.16 11.63 -4.81
C ARG A 90 1.77 11.68 -6.28
N LEU A 91 0.72 12.42 -6.65
CA LEU A 91 0.24 12.52 -8.04
C LEU A 91 1.38 12.79 -9.04
N ASN A 92 2.23 13.77 -8.75
CA ASN A 92 3.33 14.14 -9.65
C ASN A 92 4.40 13.05 -9.74
N GLU A 93 4.67 12.34 -8.65
CA GLU A 93 5.64 11.25 -8.64
C GLU A 93 5.24 10.16 -9.65
N TYR A 94 3.97 9.75 -9.62
CA TYR A 94 3.46 8.75 -10.56
C TYR A 94 3.42 9.26 -12.00
N ARG A 95 3.08 10.54 -12.24
CA ARG A 95 3.11 11.13 -13.59
C ARG A 95 4.49 11.09 -14.25
N TYR A 96 5.57 11.08 -13.46
CA TYR A 96 6.94 11.00 -13.97
C TYR A 96 7.57 9.60 -13.80
N SER A 97 6.80 8.62 -13.34
CA SER A 97 7.26 7.23 -13.14
C SER A 97 7.22 6.42 -14.44
N GLU A 98 7.92 5.29 -14.43
CA GLU A 98 7.84 4.24 -15.45
C GLU A 98 6.44 3.62 -15.58
N TYR A 99 5.56 3.82 -14.60
CA TYR A 99 4.19 3.29 -14.58
C TYR A 99 3.20 4.17 -15.36
N PHE A 100 3.60 5.36 -15.81
CA PHE A 100 2.71 6.29 -16.52
C PHE A 100 2.94 6.27 -18.04
N ASN A 101 1.87 5.94 -18.77
CA ASN A 101 1.81 5.99 -20.24
C ASN A 101 0.45 6.57 -20.70
N ASP A 102 0.16 6.50 -22.00
CA ASP A 102 -1.09 7.01 -22.58
C ASP A 102 -2.35 6.22 -22.19
N LYS A 103 -2.20 5.06 -21.53
CA LYS A 103 -3.27 4.23 -20.97
C LYS A 103 -3.41 4.38 -19.45
N THR A 104 -2.55 5.17 -18.82
CA THR A 104 -2.54 5.33 -17.37
C THR A 104 -3.45 6.47 -16.93
N GLU A 105 -4.39 6.16 -16.04
CA GLU A 105 -5.13 7.14 -15.24
C GLU A 105 -4.65 7.08 -13.79
N ILE A 106 -4.26 8.23 -13.23
CA ILE A 106 -3.87 8.34 -11.83
C ILE A 106 -5.03 8.92 -11.04
N ILE A 107 -5.48 8.16 -10.04
CA ILE A 107 -6.60 8.48 -9.18
C ILE A 107 -6.04 8.75 -7.79
N SER A 108 -6.05 10.03 -7.43
CA SER A 108 -5.50 10.51 -6.17
C SER A 108 -6.59 10.56 -5.10
N ILE A 109 -6.47 9.70 -4.09
CA ILE A 109 -7.42 9.62 -2.98
C ILE A 109 -6.69 9.58 -1.64
N GLY A 110 -7.33 10.13 -0.62
CA GLY A 110 -6.82 10.13 0.74
C GLY A 110 -5.41 10.71 0.89
N THR A 111 -4.84 10.46 2.07
CA THR A 111 -3.48 10.88 2.44
C THR A 111 -2.68 9.76 3.09
N ASN A 112 -3.32 8.65 3.47
CA ASN A 112 -2.66 7.53 4.12
C ASN A 112 -2.01 6.57 3.11
N HIS A 113 -0.92 5.91 3.50
CA HIS A 113 -0.33 4.86 2.66
C HIS A 113 -1.26 3.63 2.53
N TYR A 114 -2.00 3.30 3.59
CA TYR A 114 -2.95 2.18 3.61
C TYR A 114 -4.32 2.61 3.06
N LEU A 115 -4.37 3.12 1.83
CA LEU A 115 -5.61 3.60 1.19
C LEU A 115 -6.69 2.51 1.12
N HIS A 116 -6.28 1.26 0.94
CA HIS A 116 -7.19 0.11 0.94
C HIS A 116 -7.86 -0.14 2.31
N TRP A 117 -7.41 0.52 3.37
CA TRP A 117 -8.10 0.55 4.66
C TRP A 117 -8.88 1.85 4.82
N THR A 118 -8.23 3.00 4.62
CA THR A 118 -8.85 4.30 4.94
C THR A 118 -9.92 4.73 3.93
N GLU A 119 -9.70 4.43 2.65
CA GLU A 119 -10.58 4.80 1.54
C GLU A 119 -11.22 3.56 0.89
N ALA A 120 -11.46 2.50 1.70
CA ALA A 120 -11.91 1.20 1.19
C ALA A 120 -13.23 1.30 0.39
N GLU A 121 -14.17 2.14 0.85
CA GLU A 121 -15.44 2.36 0.15
C GLU A 121 -15.24 3.08 -1.19
N GLU A 122 -14.40 4.12 -1.23
CA GLU A 122 -14.10 4.86 -2.46
C GLU A 122 -13.41 3.95 -3.49
N ILE A 123 -12.44 3.14 -3.05
CA ILE A 123 -11.78 2.14 -3.90
C ILE A 123 -12.78 1.09 -4.38
N SER A 124 -13.68 0.61 -3.52
CA SER A 124 -14.70 -0.38 -3.90
C SER A 124 -15.63 0.18 -4.98
N ASN A 125 -16.09 1.42 -4.82
CA ASN A 125 -16.96 2.09 -5.78
C ASN A 125 -16.23 2.36 -7.10
N LEU A 126 -14.96 2.76 -7.05
CA LEU A 126 -14.12 2.89 -8.23
C LEU A 126 -14.00 1.56 -8.97
N LEU A 127 -13.68 0.47 -8.27
CA LEU A 127 -13.54 -0.85 -8.89
C LEU A 127 -14.83 -1.32 -9.56
N LYS A 128 -16.00 -1.06 -8.96
CA LYS A 128 -17.30 -1.34 -9.60
C LYS A 128 -17.43 -0.55 -10.90
N LEU A 129 -17.15 0.76 -10.89
CA LEU A 129 -17.23 1.60 -12.10
C LEU A 129 -16.30 1.13 -13.22
N LEU A 130 -15.11 0.62 -12.87
CA LEU A 130 -14.09 0.23 -13.85
C LEU A 130 -14.29 -1.18 -14.41
N LEU A 131 -14.99 -2.06 -13.69
CA LEU A 131 -15.12 -3.48 -14.02
C LEU A 131 -16.54 -3.88 -14.47
N GLU A 132 -17.53 -3.00 -14.29
CA GLU A 132 -18.90 -3.14 -14.81
C GLU A 132 -19.05 -2.52 -16.21
#